data_AF-A0A6L9YUA7-F1
#
_entry.id   AF-A0A6L9YUA7-F1
#
_cell.length_a   1.000
_cell.length_b   1.000
_cell.length_c   1.000
_cell.angle_alpha   90.00
_cell.angle_beta   90.00
_cell.angle_gamma   90.00
#
_symmetry.space_group_name_H-M   'P 1'
#
loop_
_entity.id
_entity.type
_entity.pdbx_description
1 polymer ?
#
loop_
_entity_poly.entity_id
_entity_poly.type
_entity_poly.pdbx_seq_one_letter_code
_entity_poly.pdbx_strand_id
1 'polypeptide(L)' 'MYSTVSDLVNRDVLGKTAKALREERGLATDDQVRDSYDAKTLGEIRQRERHAATLVKKQDLCPIAAIKEAIRFYS' A
#
# COMPACT_ATOMS: atom_id res chain seq x y z
N MET A 1 12.65 4.30 -0.58
CA MET A 1 12.26 3.12 0.23
C MET A 1 10.74 2.88 0.28
N TYR A 2 9.89 3.92 0.16
CA TYR A 2 8.42 3.80 0.29
C TYR A 2 7.63 3.44 -1.00
N SER A 3 8.23 3.53 -2.19
CA SER A 3 7.50 3.25 -3.45
C SER A 3 7.14 1.78 -3.60
N THR A 4 8.06 0.86 -3.31
CA THR A 4 7.84 -0.58 -3.45
C THR A 4 6.76 -1.11 -2.50
N VAL A 5 6.75 -0.66 -1.25
CA VAL A 5 5.72 -1.06 -0.27
C VAL A 5 4.36 -0.52 -0.70
N SER A 6 4.29 0.75 -1.10
CA SER A 6 3.05 1.37 -1.57
C SER A 6 2.51 0.69 -2.83
N ASP A 7 3.38 0.34 -3.78
CA ASP A 7 2.99 -0.39 -4.99
C ASP A 7 2.48 -1.80 -4.70
N LEU A 8 3.07 -2.50 -3.73
CA LEU A 8 2.59 -3.82 -3.31
C LEU A 8 1.17 -3.73 -2.72
N VAL A 9 0.92 -2.76 -1.85
CA VAL A 9 -0.39 -2.60 -1.21
C VAL A 9 -1.43 -2.08 -2.20
N ASN A 10 -1.06 -1.14 -3.08
CA ASN A 10 -1.94 -0.68 -4.16
C ASN A 10 -2.32 -1.82 -5.10
N ARG A 11 -1.38 -2.70 -5.44
CA ARG A 11 -1.67 -3.88 -6.25
C ARG A 11 -2.62 -4.84 -5.57
N ASP A 12 -2.50 -5.03 -4.26
CA ASP A 12 -3.40 -5.91 -3.52
C ASP A 12 -4.81 -5.33 -3.40
N VAL A 13 -4.93 -4.06 -3.02
CA VAL A 13 -6.24 -3.42 -2.74
C VAL A 13 -6.94 -2.95 -4.02
N LEU A 14 -6.20 -2.40 -4.98
CA LEU A 14 -6.74 -1.76 -6.19
C LEU A 14 -6.40 -2.52 -7.48
N GLY A 15 -5.62 -3.59 -7.42
CA GLY A 15 -5.19 -4.36 -8.61
C GLY A 15 -4.18 -3.64 -9.50
N LYS A 16 -3.72 -2.43 -9.13
CA LYS A 16 -2.93 -1.54 -9.99
C LYS A 16 -1.72 -0.96 -9.27
N THR A 17 -0.67 -0.62 -10.02
CA THR A 17 0.49 0.10 -9.48
C THR A 17 0.17 1.58 -9.29
N ALA A 18 0.96 2.30 -8.49
CA ALA A 18 0.79 3.75 -8.32
C ALA A 18 0.89 4.50 -9.67
N LYS A 19 1.75 4.04 -10.58
CA LYS A 19 1.87 4.61 -11.93
C LYS A 19 0.58 4.46 -12.74
N ALA A 20 0.02 3.27 -12.80
CA ALA A 20 -1.22 3.01 -13.54
C ALA A 20 -2.41 3.79 -12.95
N LEU A 21 -2.47 3.89 -11.62
CA LEU A 21 -3.50 4.67 -10.92
C LEU A 21 -3.36 6.17 -11.18
N ARG A 22 -2.14 6.69 -11.29
CA ARG A 22 -1.88 8.09 -11.67
C ARG A 22 -2.38 8.39 -13.08
N GLU A 23 -2.05 7.54 -14.04
CA GLU A 23 -2.48 7.68 -15.45
C GLU A 23 -4.01 7.62 -15.58
N GLU A 24 -4.66 6.66 -14.92
CA GLU A 24 -6.12 6.52 -14.96
C GLU A 24 -6.86 7.72 -14.36
N ARG A 25 -6.28 8.34 -13.34
CA ARG A 25 -6.90 9.45 -12.61
C ARG A 25 -6.49 10.83 -13.14
N GLY A 26 -5.63 10.89 -14.15
CA GLY A 26 -5.13 12.14 -14.73
C GLY A 26 -4.33 12.99 -13.73
N LEU A 27 -3.68 12.36 -12.76
CA LEU A 27 -2.93 13.04 -11.71
C LEU A 27 -1.58 13.56 -12.23
N ALA A 28 -1.20 14.77 -11.82
CA ALA A 28 0.10 15.33 -12.13
C ALA A 28 1.24 14.55 -11.45
N THR A 29 2.46 14.77 -11.91
CA THR A 29 3.65 14.09 -11.35
C THR A 29 3.84 14.37 -9.86
N ASP A 30 3.48 15.58 -9.43
CA ASP A 30 3.60 16.05 -8.05
C ASP A 30 2.42 15.64 -7.16
N ASP A 31 1.31 15.20 -7.75
CA ASP A 31 0.13 14.78 -7.01
C ASP A 31 0.36 13.43 -6.32
N GLN A 32 -0.07 13.34 -5.07
CA GLN A 32 -0.05 12.09 -4.31
C GLN A 32 -1.23 11.22 -4.73
N VAL A 33 -0.93 10.02 -5.25
CA VAL A 33 -1.96 9.06 -5.69
C VAL A 33 -2.93 8.71 -4.56
N ARG A 34 -2.46 8.69 -3.31
CA ARG A 34 -3.28 8.39 -2.12
C ARG A 34 -4.39 9.40 -1.86
N ASP A 35 -4.24 10.65 -2.27
CA ASP A 35 -5.25 11.70 -2.02
C ASP A 35 -6.50 11.48 -2.87
N SER A 36 -6.39 10.68 -3.93
CA SER A 36 -7.50 10.31 -4.79
C SER A 36 -8.31 9.11 -4.28
N TYR A 37 -7.83 8.42 -3.23
CA TYR A 37 -8.48 7.20 -2.75
C TYR A 37 -9.71 7.52 -1.90
N ASP A 38 -10.76 6.71 -2.05
CA ASP A 38 -11.90 6.80 -1.14
C ASP A 38 -11.54 6.34 0.28
N ALA A 39 -12.40 6.69 1.25
CA ALA A 39 -12.16 6.39 2.66
C ALA A 39 -12.07 4.87 2.94
N LYS A 40 -12.79 4.05 2.17
CA LYS A 40 -12.79 2.59 2.32
C LYS A 40 -11.43 2.02 1.92
N THR A 41 -10.97 2.38 0.73
CA THR A 41 -9.65 2.02 0.16
C THR A 41 -8.53 2.45 1.11
N LEU A 42 -8.58 3.70 1.60
CA LEU A 42 -7.60 4.19 2.58
C LEU A 42 -7.62 3.37 3.87
N GLY A 43 -8.80 2.95 4.33
CA GLY A 43 -8.96 2.04 5.47
C GLY A 43 -8.25 0.71 5.26
N GLU A 44 -8.50 0.06 4.13
CA GLU A 44 -7.91 -1.24 3.77
C GLU A 44 -6.38 -1.18 3.62
N ILE A 45 -5.87 -0.12 3.00
CA ILE A 45 -4.42 0.14 2.89
C ILE A 45 -3.80 0.33 4.28
N ARG A 46 -4.38 1.22 5.09
CA ARG A 46 -3.87 1.51 6.45
C ARG A 46 -3.88 0.28 7.34
N GLN A 47 -4.86 -0.61 7.18
CA GLN A 47 -4.96 -1.84 7.95
C GLN A 47 -3.77 -2.77 7.67
N ARG A 48 -3.42 -2.95 6.39
CA ARG A 48 -2.24 -3.75 5.97
C ARG A 48 -0.94 -3.10 6.42
N GLU A 49 -0.80 -1.79 6.24
CA GLU A 49 0.39 -1.06 6.68
C GLU A 49 0.60 -1.15 8.20
N ARG A 50 -0.47 -1.03 8.99
CA ARG A 50 -0.41 -1.14 10.45
C ARG A 50 -0.05 -2.56 10.90
N HIS A 51 -0.58 -3.58 10.24
CA HIS A 51 -0.20 -4.96 10.49
C HIS A 51 1.28 -5.16 10.18
N ALA A 52 1.74 -4.73 9.00
CA ALA A 52 3.15 -4.81 8.63
C ALA A 52 4.07 -4.08 9.63
N ALA A 53 3.72 -2.87 10.06
CA ALA A 53 4.47 -2.14 11.08
C ALA A 53 4.56 -2.90 12.42
N THR A 54 3.50 -3.63 12.77
CA THR A 54 3.49 -4.49 13.97
C THR A 54 4.44 -5.69 13.80
N LEU A 55 4.47 -6.30 12.61
CA LEU A 55 5.37 -7.41 12.29
C LEU A 55 6.84 -6.99 12.29
N VAL A 56 7.16 -5.84 11.68
CA VAL A 56 8.51 -5.24 11.74
C VAL A 56 8.93 -5.05 13.19
N LYS A 57 8.06 -4.46 14.03
CA LYS A 57 8.39 -4.15 15.42
C LYS A 57 8.52 -5.39 16.31
N LYS A 58 7.68 -6.41 16.11
CA LYS A 58 7.60 -7.58 17.01
C LYS A 58 8.48 -8.75 16.58
N GLN A 59 8.71 -8.90 15.27
CA GLN A 59 9.37 -10.07 14.70
C GLN A 59 10.66 -9.71 13.96
N ASP A 60 11.09 -8.44 14.03
CA ASP A 60 12.26 -7.90 13.33
C ASP A 60 12.28 -8.23 11.82
N LEU A 61 11.09 -8.35 11.23
CA LEU A 61 10.92 -8.63 9.81
C LEU A 61 11.33 -7.40 8.99
N CYS A 62 11.96 -7.63 7.83
CA CYS A 62 12.20 -6.53 6.90
C CYS A 62 10.86 -5.96 6.37
N PRO A 63 10.75 -4.65 6.11
CA PRO A 63 9.47 -4.01 5.75
C PRO A 63 8.75 -4.64 4.55
N ILE A 64 9.51 -5.12 3.55
CA ILE A 64 8.95 -5.78 2.36
C ILE A 64 8.38 -7.17 2.71
N ALA A 65 9.04 -7.93 3.59
CA ALA A 65 8.50 -9.22 4.03
C ALA A 65 7.26 -9.01 4.90
N ALA A 66 7.32 -8.04 5.81
CA ALA A 66 6.19 -7.69 6.68
C ALA A 66 4.95 -7.25 5.89
N ILE A 67 5.10 -6.44 4.82
CA ILE A 67 3.93 -6.05 4.02
C ILE A 67 3.38 -7.20 3.20
N LYS A 68 4.22 -8.09 2.67
CA LYS A 68 3.75 -9.29 1.95
C LYS A 68 2.97 -10.22 2.88
N GLU A 69 3.43 -10.38 4.10
CA GLU A 69 2.73 -11.19 5.11
C GLU A 69 1.41 -10.54 5.53
N ALA A 70 1.42 -9.21 5.77
CA ALA A 70 0.21 -8.47 6.07
C ALA A 70 -0.81 -8.54 4.93
N ILE A 71 -0.38 -8.47 3.67
CA ILE A 71 -1.23 -8.68 2.50
C ILE A 71 -1.86 -10.07 2.56
N ARG A 72 -1.06 -11.14 2.68
CA ARG A 72 -1.57 -12.52 2.77
C ARG A 72 -2.57 -12.76 3.90
N PHE A 73 -2.44 -12.04 5.00
CA PHE A 73 -3.35 -12.15 6.14
C PHE A 73 -4.75 -11.56 5.85
N TYR A 74 -4.84 -10.57 4.96
CA TYR A 74 -6.08 -9.85 4.63
C TYR A 74 -6.64 -10.15 3.23
N SER A 75 -5.93 -10.94 2.41
CA SER A 75 -6.42 -11.51 1.14
C SER A 75 -7.33 -12.70 1.39
#